data_AF-A0A0D6AUR1-F1
#
_entry.id   AF-A0A0D6AUR1-F1
#
_cell.length_a   1.000
_cell.length_b   1.000
_cell.length_c   1.000
_cell.angle_alpha   90.00
_cell.angle_beta   90.00
_cell.angle_gamma   90.00
#
_symmetry.space_group_name_H-M   'P 1'
#
loop_
_entity.id
_entity.type
_entity.pdbx_description
1 polymer ?
#
loop_
_entity_poly.entity_id
_entity_poly.type
_entity_poly.pdbx_seq_one_letter_code
_entity_poly.pdbx_strand_id
1 'polypeptide(L)' 'MKKYFLAVEAYASAPSDEQLQTVQSSMSIAYSKIDKAVKRGVYHKNNGARKKARLARALKNAVPQAS' A
#
# COMPACT_ATOMS: atom_id res chain seq x y z
N MET A 1 -1.74 7.78 -4.85
CA MET A 1 -1.35 6.37 -4.69
C MET A 1 -0.08 6.01 -5.46
N LYS A 2 0.30 6.74 -6.53
CA LYS A 2 1.53 6.50 -7.30
C LYS A 2 2.80 6.33 -6.45
N LYS A 3 3.00 7.18 -5.43
CA LYS A 3 4.14 7.08 -4.50
C LYS A 3 4.29 5.72 -3.81
N TYR A 4 3.18 5.06 -3.44
CA TYR A 4 3.24 3.74 -2.81
C TYR A 4 3.69 2.67 -3.81
N PHE A 5 3.15 2.67 -5.03
CA PHE A 5 3.53 1.69 -6.05
C PHE A 5 4.99 1.84 -6.47
N LEU A 6 5.49 3.07 -6.60
CA LEU A 6 6.91 3.32 -6.83
C LEU A 6 7.80 2.81 -5.69
N ALA A 7 7.38 2.99 -4.43
CA ALA A 7 8.11 2.45 -3.29
C ALA A 7 8.12 0.91 -3.27
N VAL A 8 7.01 0.28 -3.64
CA VAL A 8 6.91 -1.19 -3.76
C VAL A 8 7.77 -1.72 -4.91
N GLU A 9 7.81 -1.04 -6.05
CA GLU A 9 8.69 -1.40 -7.18
C GLU A 9 10.17 -1.25 -6.82
N ALA A 10 10.54 -0.16 -6.13
CA ALA A 10 11.90 0.03 -5.63
C ALA A 10 12.29 -1.11 -4.68
N TYR A 11 11.43 -1.42 -3.71
CA TYR A 11 11.62 -2.52 -2.76
C TYR A 11 11.73 -3.89 -3.44
N ALA A 12 10.91 -4.15 -4.46
CA ALA A 12 11.00 -5.39 -5.24
C ALA A 12 12.33 -5.53 -5.99
N SER A 13 12.89 -4.41 -6.44
CA SER A 13 14.13 -4.39 -7.21
C SER A 13 15.39 -4.49 -6.34
N ALA A 14 15.36 -3.93 -5.13
CA ALA A 14 16.51 -3.87 -4.24
C ALA A 14 16.08 -3.96 -2.76
N PRO A 15 15.64 -5.13 -2.26
CA PRO A 15 15.08 -5.24 -0.93
C PRO A 15 16.08 -4.80 0.14
N SER A 16 15.73 -3.71 0.84
CA SER A 16 16.50 -3.16 1.96
C SER A 16 15.58 -2.66 3.06
N ASP A 17 16.09 -2.55 4.29
CA ASP A 17 15.31 -2.09 5.45
C ASP A 17 14.81 -0.65 5.28
N GLU A 18 15.62 0.21 4.66
CA GLU A 18 15.24 1.59 4.36
C GLU A 18 14.08 1.67 3.37
N GLN A 19 14.12 0.83 2.33
CA GLN A 19 13.04 0.75 1.35
C GLN A 19 11.78 0.12 1.96
N LEU A 20 11.93 -0.87 2.83
CA LEU A 20 10.81 -1.44 3.59
C LEU A 20 10.14 -0.37 4.46
N GLN A 21 10.93 0.44 5.17
CA GLN A 21 10.42 1.56 5.97
C GLN A 21 9.66 2.58 5.10
N THR A 22 10.17 2.86 3.90
CA THR A 22 9.54 3.75 2.92
C THR A 22 8.20 3.18 2.42
N VAL A 23 8.15 1.88 2.13
CA VAL A 23 6.91 1.18 1.77
C VAL A 23 5.90 1.25 2.90
N GLN A 24 6.30 0.95 4.15
CA GLN A 24 5.40 0.99 5.31
C GLN A 24 4.85 2.40 5.57
N SER A 25 5.70 3.42 5.51
CA SER A 25 5.29 4.82 5.67
C SER A 25 4.29 5.24 4.58
N SER A 26 4.60 4.93 3.32
CA SER A 26 3.71 5.26 2.20
C SER A 26 2.39 4.47 2.25
N MET A 27 2.40 3.23 2.77
CA MET A 27 1.22 2.42 3.03
C MET A 27 0.30 3.06 4.07
N SER A 28 0.85 3.50 5.21
CA SER A 28 0.10 4.18 6.27
C SER A 28 -0.59 5.46 5.77
N ILE A 29 0.12 6.26 4.97
CA ILE A 29 -0.43 7.47 4.34
C ILE A 29 -1.56 7.09 3.36
N ALA A 30 -1.38 6.05 2.55
CA ALA A 30 -2.39 5.61 1.60
C ALA A 30 -3.66 5.12 2.32
N TYR A 31 -3.52 4.35 3.39
CA TYR A 31 -4.63 3.87 4.22
C TYR A 31 -5.39 5.03 4.86
N SER A 32 -4.66 5.96 5.48
CA SER A 32 -5.27 7.16 6.07
C SER A 32 -6.07 7.98 5.06
N LYS A 33 -5.59 8.12 3.82
CA LYS A 33 -6.33 8.81 2.75
C LYS A 33 -7.59 8.06 2.34
N ILE A 34 -7.53 6.73 2.25
CA ILE A 34 -8.70 5.90 1.95
C ILE A 34 -9.73 6.03 3.07
N ASP A 35 -9.32 5.92 4.32
CA ASP A 35 -10.23 5.97 5.47
C ASP A 35 -10.87 7.34 5.63
N LYS A 36 -10.10 8.42 5.41
CA LYS A 36 -10.66 9.77 5.35
C LYS A 36 -11.70 9.90 4.24
N ALA A 37 -11.45 9.35 3.05
CA ALA A 37 -12.41 9.37 1.96
C ALA A 37 -13.67 8.53 2.25
N VAL A 38 -13.53 7.39 2.93
CA VAL A 38 -14.67 6.59 3.40
C VAL A 38 -15.47 7.36 4.45
N LYS A 39 -14.81 7.93 5.45
CA LYS A 39 -15.45 8.75 6.51
C LYS A 39 -16.21 9.94 5.94
N ARG A 40 -15.69 10.55 4.87
CA ARG A 40 -16.33 11.68 4.17
C ARG A 40 -17.38 11.24 3.15
N GLY A 41 -17.68 9.95 3.02
CA GLY A 41 -18.68 9.43 2.09
C GLY A 41 -18.25 9.41 0.61
N VAL A 42 -17.02 9.84 0.28
CA VAL A 42 -16.48 9.82 -1.09
C VAL A 42 -16.33 8.39 -1.60
N TYR A 43 -15.98 7.45 -0.71
CA TYR A 43 -15.96 6.03 -1.01
C TYR A 43 -16.94 5.25 -0.15
N HIS A 44 -17.68 4.33 -0.76
CA HIS A 44 -18.38 3.30 -0.01
C HIS A 44 -17.38 2.43 0.78
N LYS A 45 -17.81 1.92 1.94
CA LYS A 45 -17.03 1.03 2.84
C LYS A 45 -16.31 -0.09 2.07
N ASN A 46 -17.06 -0.78 1.20
CA ASN A 46 -16.54 -1.87 0.37
C ASN A 46 -15.50 -1.39 -0.65
N ASN A 47 -15.66 -0.18 -1.21
CA ASN A 47 -14.68 0.38 -2.13
C ASN A 47 -13.38 0.72 -1.39
N GLY A 48 -13.48 1.30 -0.19
CA GLY A 48 -12.32 1.51 0.69
C GLY A 48 -11.60 0.20 1.02
N ALA A 49 -12.34 -0.82 1.45
CA ALA A 49 -11.81 -2.15 1.75
C ALA A 49 -11.11 -2.78 0.52
N ARG A 50 -11.74 -2.75 -0.66
CA ARG A 50 -11.13 -3.25 -1.91
C ARG A 50 -9.84 -2.52 -2.26
N LYS A 51 -9.79 -1.19 -2.09
CA LYS A 51 -8.58 -0.41 -2.35
C LYS A 51 -7.46 -0.77 -1.38
N LYS A 52 -7.75 -0.95 -0.08
CA LYS A 52 -6.76 -1.42 0.91
C LYS A 52 -6.25 -2.82 0.59
N ALA A 53 -7.14 -3.75 0.29
CA ALA A 53 -6.77 -5.12 -0.09
C ALA A 53 -5.86 -5.14 -1.34
N ARG A 54 -6.11 -4.26 -2.32
CA ARG A 54 -5.25 -4.13 -3.50
C ARG A 54 -3.82 -3.69 -3.14
N LEU A 55 -3.67 -2.74 -2.20
CA LEU A 55 -2.35 -2.29 -1.75
C LEU A 55 -1.61 -3.42 -1.04
N ALA A 56 -2.27 -4.11 -0.10
CA ALA A 56 -1.67 -5.25 0.60
C ALA A 56 -1.23 -6.36 -0.36
N ARG A 57 -2.04 -6.68 -1.38
CA ARG A 57 -1.68 -7.66 -2.41
C ARG A 57 -0.47 -7.23 -3.24
N ALA A 58 -0.36 -5.94 -3.58
CA ALA A 58 0.78 -5.44 -4.33
C ALA A 58 2.10 -5.65 -3.58
N LEU A 59 2.14 -5.34 -2.28
CA LEU A 59 3.32 -5.63 -1.45
C LEU A 59 3.59 -7.13 -1.32
N LYS A 60 2.54 -7.94 -1.09
CA LYS A 60 2.68 -9.39 -0.99
C LYS A 60 3.25 -10.01 -2.26
N ASN A 61 2.87 -9.51 -3.44
CA ASN A 61 3.41 -10.02 -4.71
C ASN A 61 4.84 -9.55 -4.98
N ALA A 62 5.21 -8.37 -4.47
CA ALA A 62 6.55 -7.80 -4.59
C ALA A 62 7.57 -8.47 -3.66
N VAL A 63 7.11 -9.01 -2.53
CA VAL A 63 7.94 -9.84 -1.63
C VAL A 63 7.75 -11.29 -2.06
N PRO A 64 8.74 -11.97 -2.68
CA PRO A 64 8.67 -13.40 -2.86
C PRO A 64 8.55 -14.01 -1.46
N GLN A 65 7.40 -14.58 -1.11
CA GLN A 65 7.30 -15.31 0.15
C GLN A 65 8.25 -16.51 0.02
N ALA A 66 9.18 -16.63 0.97
CA ALA A 66 9.80 -17.92 1.25
C ALA A 66 8.65 -18.91 1.55
N SER A 67 8.70 -20.08 0.90
CA SER A 67 7.68 -21.12 0.97
C SER A 67 7.67 -21.81 2.32
#